data_AF-A0A353PLU8-F1
#
_entry.id   AF-A0A353PLU8-F1
#
_cell.length_a   1.000
_cell.length_b   1.000
_cell.length_c   1.000
_cell.angle_alpha   90.00
_cell.angle_beta   90.00
_cell.angle_gamma   90.00
#
_symmetry.space_group_name_H-M   'P 1'
#
loop_
_entity.id
_entity.type
_entity.pdbx_description
1 polymer ?
#
loop_
_entity_poly.entity_id
_entity_poly.type
_entity_poly.pdbx_seq_one_letter_code
_entity_poly.pdbx_strand_id
1 'polypeptide(L)'
;YKDRNFTIKNDILDVMAIYKDRQRYPHRLDNAVSTYHIEIPNTHRALDDIKATLEVLKKMSQELDNIEKYVNVIGFNATYGVSGYRLPHVKYIAQKGGYREIEKS
;
A
#
# COMPACT_ATOMS: atom_id res chain seq x y z
N TYR A 1 23.69 15.15 0.04
CA TYR A 1 24.17 14.48 1.27
C TYR A 1 22.99 13.78 1.91
N LYS A 2 22.98 12.45 1.94
CA LYS A 2 22.00 11.68 2.73
C LYS A 2 22.71 11.34 4.04
N ASP A 3 22.19 11.81 5.17
CA ASP A 3 22.74 11.43 6.47
C ASP A 3 22.69 9.90 6.58
N ARG A 4 23.85 9.27 6.79
CA ARG A 4 23.97 7.81 6.93
C ARG A 4 23.23 7.29 8.17
N ASN A 5 22.89 8.17 9.10
CA ASN A 5 22.15 7.88 10.32
C ASN A 5 20.65 8.17 10.20
N PHE A 6 20.17 8.70 9.06
CA PHE A 6 18.75 8.93 8.86
C PHE A 6 18.03 7.57 8.78
N THR A 7 17.18 7.33 9.78
CA THR A 7 16.35 6.14 9.86
C THR A 7 14.92 6.55 10.16
N ILE A 8 13.97 5.92 9.45
CA ILE A 8 12.54 6.07 9.74
C ILE A 8 12.26 5.14 10.91
N LYS A 9 11.84 5.70 12.05
CA LYS A 9 11.55 4.93 13.27
C LYS A 9 10.06 4.70 13.50
N ASN A 10 9.22 5.53 12.88
CA ASN A 10 7.78 5.44 13.01
C ASN A 10 7.25 4.24 12.26
N ASP A 11 6.09 3.76 12.70
CA ASP A 11 5.32 2.77 11.96
C ASP A 11 4.92 3.33 10.59
N ILE A 12 4.93 2.45 9.60
CA ILE A 12 4.57 2.80 8.23
C ILE A 12 3.43 1.93 7.73
N LEU A 13 2.66 2.47 6.78
CA LEU A 13 1.58 1.75 6.13
C LEU A 13 1.69 1.96 4.62
N ASP A 14 1.75 0.85 3.88
CA ASP A 14 1.70 0.83 2.42
C ASP A 14 0.27 0.51 1.95
N VAL A 15 -0.49 1.55 1.60
CA VAL A 15 -1.88 1.41 1.14
C VAL A 15 -1.96 0.62 -0.17
N MET A 16 -0.95 0.76 -1.04
CA MET A 16 -0.89 0.01 -2.28
C MET A 16 -0.70 -1.49 -2.02
N ALA A 17 0.12 -1.84 -1.02
CA ALA A 17 0.28 -3.23 -0.62
C ALA A 17 -1.05 -3.87 -0.20
N ILE A 18 -1.88 -3.16 0.58
CA ILE A 18 -3.23 -3.63 0.97
C ILE A 18 -4.09 -3.88 -0.28
N TYR A 19 -4.19 -2.89 -1.16
CA TYR A 19 -5.01 -2.99 -2.37
C TYR A 19 -4.56 -4.16 -3.25
N LYS A 20 -3.26 -4.29 -3.49
CA LYS A 20 -2.65 -5.39 -4.25
C LYS A 20 -2.85 -6.75 -3.60
N ASP A 21 -2.89 -6.82 -2.27
CA ASP A 21 -3.07 -8.09 -1.57
C ASP A 21 -4.48 -8.65 -1.81
N ARG A 22 -5.46 -7.75 -1.89
CA ARG A 22 -6.88 -8.08 -1.96
C ARG A 22 -7.43 -8.13 -3.38
N GLN A 23 -6.89 -7.33 -4.29
CA GLN A 23 -7.36 -7.21 -5.67
C GLN A 23 -6.35 -7.74 -6.68
N ARG A 24 -6.85 -8.25 -7.80
CA ARG A 24 -6.01 -8.60 -8.96
C ARG A 24 -5.69 -7.35 -9.77
N TYR A 25 -4.67 -7.46 -10.62
CA TYR A 25 -4.29 -6.39 -11.55
C TYR A 25 -5.53 -5.92 -12.34
N PRO A 26 -5.74 -4.60 -12.53
CA PRO A 26 -4.76 -3.50 -12.40
C PRO A 26 -4.71 -2.80 -11.02
N HIS A 27 -3.52 -2.28 -10.67
CA HIS A 27 -3.19 -1.74 -9.35
C HIS A 27 -2.83 -0.25 -9.33
N ARG A 28 -3.44 0.57 -10.19
CA ARG A 28 -3.27 2.02 -10.13
C ARG A 28 -4.31 2.63 -9.20
N LEU A 29 -4.06 3.86 -8.72
CA LEU A 29 -4.97 4.55 -7.81
C LEU A 29 -6.35 4.79 -8.42
N ASP A 30 -6.42 5.09 -9.73
CA ASP A 30 -7.67 5.20 -10.50
C ASP A 30 -8.48 3.89 -10.49
N ASN A 31 -7.80 2.74 -10.54
CA ASN A 31 -8.46 1.43 -10.43
C ASN A 31 -9.02 1.21 -9.03
N ALA A 32 -8.30 1.61 -7.98
CA ALA A 32 -8.78 1.49 -6.61
C ALA A 32 -9.99 2.41 -6.36
N VAL A 33 -9.91 3.66 -6.82
CA VAL A 33 -11.03 4.63 -6.75
C VAL A 33 -12.26 4.09 -7.46
N SER A 34 -12.10 3.53 -8.66
CA SER A 34 -13.19 2.90 -9.42
C SER A 34 -13.76 1.66 -8.69
N THR A 35 -12.90 0.76 -8.21
CA THR A 35 -13.30 -0.46 -7.47
C THR A 35 -14.14 -0.13 -6.24
N TYR A 36 -13.78 0.90 -5.49
CA TYR A 36 -14.48 1.32 -4.29
C TYR A 36 -15.54 2.41 -4.52
N HIS A 37 -15.82 2.74 -5.78
CA HIS A 37 -16.84 3.73 -6.19
C HIS A 37 -16.69 5.07 -5.47
N ILE A 38 -15.45 5.58 -5.38
CA ILE A 38 -15.16 6.82 -4.65
C ILE A 38 -15.30 8.02 -5.60
N GLU A 39 -16.13 8.98 -5.21
CA GLU A 39 -16.34 10.21 -5.96
C GLU A 39 -15.29 11.27 -5.57
N ILE A 40 -14.33 11.53 -6.46
CA ILE A 40 -13.25 12.50 -6.21
C ILE A 40 -13.05 13.36 -7.46
N PRO A 41 -12.91 14.69 -7.32
CA PRO A 41 -12.57 15.54 -8.45
C PRO A 41 -11.23 15.13 -9.08
N ASN A 42 -11.24 14.76 -10.36
CA ASN A 42 -10.02 14.36 -11.07
C ASN A 42 -9.22 15.59 -11.51
N THR A 43 -8.44 16.18 -10.59
CA THR A 43 -7.59 17.35 -10.91
C THR A 43 -6.10 17.05 -10.96
N HIS A 44 -5.68 15.79 -10.80
CA HIS A 44 -4.28 15.33 -10.77
C HIS A 44 -3.37 16.13 -9.83
N ARG A 45 -3.95 16.72 -8.77
CA ARG A 45 -3.22 17.41 -7.72
C ARG A 45 -2.79 16.39 -6.68
N ALA A 46 -1.55 16.50 -6.19
CA ALA A 46 -1.04 15.64 -5.13
C ALA A 46 -1.96 15.61 -3.88
N LEU A 47 -2.64 16.72 -3.58
CA LEU A 47 -3.63 16.78 -2.50
C LEU A 47 -4.83 15.87 -2.76
N ASP A 48 -5.31 15.79 -3.99
CA ASP A 48 -6.44 14.94 -4.35
C ASP A 48 -6.02 13.46 -4.37
N ASP A 49 -4.79 13.16 -4.78
CA ASP A 49 -4.23 11.80 -4.69
C ASP A 49 -4.13 11.32 -3.23
N ILE A 50 -3.74 12.19 -2.31
CA ILE A 50 -3.70 11.88 -0.86
C ILE A 50 -5.12 11.63 -0.33
N LYS A 51 -6.09 12.47 -0.68
CA LYS A 51 -7.50 12.28 -0.29
C LYS A 51 -8.05 10.98 -0.85
N ALA A 52 -7.77 10.67 -2.12
CA ALA A 52 -8.17 9.43 -2.76
C ALA A 52 -7.58 8.21 -2.05
N THR A 53 -6.29 8.25 -1.75
CA THR A 53 -5.61 7.16 -1.04
C THR A 53 -6.21 6.94 0.34
N LEU A 54 -6.55 8.00 1.07
CA LEU A 54 -7.20 7.91 2.38
C LEU A 54 -8.61 7.32 2.30
N GLU A 55 -9.43 7.73 1.33
CA GLU A 55 -10.77 7.19 1.14
C GLU A 55 -10.73 5.71 0.71
N VAL A 56 -9.80 5.33 -0.17
CA VAL A 56 -9.53 3.93 -0.52
C VAL A 56 -9.17 3.11 0.72
N LEU A 57 -8.29 3.63 1.58
CA LEU A 57 -7.92 2.95 2.83
C LEU A 57 -9.12 2.75 3.75
N LYS A 58 -9.97 3.77 3.92
CA LYS A 58 -11.19 3.66 4.74
C LYS A 58 -12.14 2.60 4.19
N LYS A 59 -12.34 2.57 2.87
CA LYS A 59 -13.18 1.56 2.21
C LYS A 59 -12.62 0.15 2.39
N MET A 60 -11.30 -0.03 2.30
CA MET A 60 -10.65 -1.31 2.60
C MET A 60 -10.80 -1.71 4.07
N SER A 61 -10.65 -0.78 5.01
CA SER A 61 -10.90 -1.06 6.45
C SER A 61 -12.35 -1.47 6.71
N GLN A 62 -13.32 -0.86 6.01
CA GLN A 62 -14.74 -1.26 6.10
C GLN A 62 -15.02 -2.62 5.45
N GLU A 63 -14.36 -2.95 4.33
CA GLU A 63 -14.48 -4.25 3.66
C GLU A 63 -14.00 -5.39 4.56
N LEU A 64 -12.86 -5.18 5.23
CA LEU A 64 -12.29 -6.12 6.18
C LEU A 64 -11.37 -5.37 7.17
N ASP A 65 -11.75 -5.42 8.44
CA ASP A 65 -11.06 -4.74 9.54
C ASP A 65 -9.86 -5.56 10.02
N ASN A 66 -8.81 -5.58 9.20
CA ASN A 66 -7.55 -6.28 9.48
C ASN A 66 -6.31 -5.46 9.03
N ILE A 67 -6.46 -4.14 8.96
CA ILE A 67 -5.41 -3.22 8.46
C ILE A 67 -4.14 -3.30 9.31
N GLU A 68 -4.25 -3.67 10.59
CA GLU A 68 -3.13 -3.86 11.50
C GLU A 68 -2.11 -4.88 10.99
N LYS A 69 -2.53 -5.88 10.20
CA LYS A 69 -1.64 -6.87 9.58
C LYS A 69 -0.66 -6.27 8.57
N TYR A 70 -0.95 -5.06 8.08
CA TYR A 70 -0.17 -4.38 7.06
C TYR A 70 0.75 -3.30 7.64
N VAL A 71 0.67 -3.03 8.95
CA VAL A 71 1.57 -2.10 9.62
C VAL A 71 2.98 -2.65 9.58
N ASN A 72 3.93 -1.82 9.16
CA ASN A 72 5.33 -2.20 8.94
C ASN A 72 5.51 -3.36 7.95
N VAL A 73 4.61 -3.47 6.96
CA VAL A 73 4.76 -4.41 5.84
C VAL A 73 4.83 -3.63 4.53
N ILE A 74 5.87 -3.88 3.73
CA ILE A 74 5.99 -3.38 2.36
C ILE A 74 5.82 -4.54 1.38
N GLY A 75 4.87 -4.38 0.45
CA GLY A 75 4.66 -5.31 -0.65
C GLY A 75 5.59 -5.00 -1.82
N PHE A 76 6.22 -6.03 -2.41
CA PHE A 76 7.07 -5.87 -3.59
C PHE A 76 6.70 -6.86 -4.70
N ASN A 77 7.05 -6.54 -5.95
CA ASN A 77 6.81 -7.45 -7.07
C ASN A 77 7.81 -8.62 -7.03
N ALA A 78 7.31 -9.85 -6.97
CA ALA A 78 8.12 -11.07 -6.88
C ALA A 78 9.19 -11.19 -7.97
N THR A 79 8.92 -10.70 -9.18
CA THR A 79 9.85 -10.77 -10.32
C THR A 79 11.07 -9.87 -10.14
N TYR A 80 10.90 -8.70 -9.51
CA TYR A 80 11.98 -7.70 -9.39
C TYR A 80 12.71 -7.75 -8.04
N GLY A 81 12.11 -8.37 -7.02
CA GLY A 81 12.69 -8.44 -5.68
C GLY A 81 12.71 -7.07 -4.97
N VAL A 82 13.50 -6.99 -3.89
CA VAL A 82 13.70 -5.77 -3.10
C VAL A 82 15.15 -5.34 -3.18
N SER A 83 15.39 -4.12 -3.65
CA SER A 83 16.71 -3.48 -3.72
C SER A 83 16.76 -2.21 -2.86
N GLY A 84 17.97 -1.72 -2.58
CA GLY A 84 18.19 -0.50 -1.81
C GLY A 84 18.15 -0.68 -0.30
N TYR A 85 17.99 0.44 0.41
CA TYR A 85 17.98 0.47 1.88
C TYR A 85 16.70 -0.16 2.43
N ARG A 86 16.85 -1.11 3.36
CA ARG A 86 15.75 -1.74 4.07
C ARG A 86 15.57 -1.14 5.45
N LEU A 87 14.33 -0.88 5.82
CA LEU A 87 13.97 -0.45 7.16
C LEU A 87 14.03 -1.67 8.10
N PRO A 88 14.82 -1.64 9.19
CA PRO A 88 15.01 -2.80 10.05
C PRO A 88 13.72 -3.32 10.69
N HIS A 89 12.75 -2.44 10.96
CA HIS A 89 11.48 -2.78 11.60
C HIS A 89 10.37 -3.19 10.62
N VAL A 90 10.68 -3.30 9.32
CA VAL A 90 9.68 -3.54 8.26
C VAL A 90 9.88 -4.90 7.61
N LYS A 91 8.79 -5.67 7.50
CA LYS A 91 8.73 -6.93 6.76
C LYS A 91 8.49 -6.64 5.28
N TYR A 92 9.22 -7.32 4.42
CA TYR A 92 9.06 -7.19 2.96
C TYR A 92 8.44 -8.48 2.42
N ILE A 93 7.28 -8.38 1.77
CA ILE A 93 6.53 -9.54 1.28
C ILE A 93 6.36 -9.47 -0.24
N ALA A 94 6.67 -10.57 -0.92
CA ALA A 94 6.48 -10.70 -2.35
C ALA A 94 4.99 -10.83 -2.66
N GLN A 95 4.48 -9.96 -3.54
CA GLN A 95 3.09 -9.96 -3.99
C GLN A 95 3.02 -10.26 -5.49
N LYS A 96 2.18 -11.23 -5.83
CA LYS A 96 1.71 -11.54 -7.18
C LYS A 96 0.40 -10.81 -7.50
N GLY A 97 -0.37 -10.46 -6.47
CA GLY A 97 -1.58 -9.63 -6.56
C GLY A 97 -2.88 -10.44 -6.46
N GLY A 98 -3.71 -10.13 -5.47
CA GLY A 98 -5.02 -10.71 -5.25
C GLY A 98 -5.00 -12.10 -4.60
N TYR A 99 -3.89 -12.50 -3.96
CA TYR A 99 -3.77 -13.81 -3.29
C TYR A 99 -3.72 -13.73 -1.76
N ARG A 100 -3.85 -12.51 -1.21
CA ARG A 100 -3.80 -12.24 0.24
C ARG A 100 -2.49 -12.71 0.87
N GLU A 101 -1.39 -12.47 0.17
CA GLU A 101 -0.06 -12.91 0.57
C GLU A 101 0.35 -12.32 1.92
N ILE A 102 0.00 -11.07 2.20
CA ILE A 102 0.31 -10.40 3.48
C ILE A 102 -0.64 -10.89 4.57
N GLU A 103 -1.96 -10.98 4.31
CA GLU A 103 -2.94 -11.41 5.34
C GLU A 103 -2.69 -12.83 5.87
N LYS A 104 -2.04 -13.67 5.06
CA LYS A 104 -1.70 -15.08 5.35
C LYS A 104 -0.26 -15.27 5.86
N SER A 105 0.53 -14.20 6.00
CA SER A 105 1.98 -14.25 6.28
C SER A 105 2.37 -14.32 7.75
#